data_AF-A0A6G5R4T8-F1
#
_entry.id   AF-A0A6G5R4T8-F1
#
_cell.length_a   1.000
_cell.length_b   1.000
_cell.length_c   1.000
_cell.angle_alpha   90.00
_cell.angle_beta   90.00
_cell.angle_gamma   90.00
#
_symmetry.space_group_name_H-M   'P 1'
#
loop_
_entity.id
_entity.type
_entity.pdbx_description
1 polymer ?
#
loop_
_entity_poly.entity_id
_entity_poly.type
_entity_poly.pdbx_seq_one_letter_code
_entity_poly.pdbx_strand_id
1 'polypeptide(L)'
;MSSKIQKSKTNKPPAHNKDEQSPTLHQKQQLVAMHKGYQGPIPSPEFMQSYAEIDPSFPDRIFKLTEDNMQHQYRHQNKMDVLQFLGWFSATTITLTAMGLGAYLLMNDKDLAGFSFLVGSALPSLVIYFTNKTRQANNGK
;
A
#
# COMPACT_ATOMS: atom_id res chain seq x y z
N MET A 1 68.00 -12.17 -37.92
CA MET A 1 67.47 -12.17 -36.53
C MET A 1 66.05 -11.61 -36.55
N SER A 2 65.11 -12.35 -35.92
CA SER A 2 63.77 -11.96 -35.40
C SER A 2 62.79 -11.21 -36.33
N SER A 3 61.73 -11.85 -36.85
CA SER A 3 60.41 -12.14 -36.22
C SER A 3 59.63 -10.85 -35.85
N LYS A 4 58.37 -10.58 -36.25
CA LYS A 4 57.16 -11.40 -36.42
C LYS A 4 56.17 -10.70 -37.39
N ILE A 5 55.64 -11.41 -38.39
CA ILE A 5 54.23 -11.90 -38.51
C ILE A 5 53.20 -10.75 -38.54
N GLN A 6 52.80 -10.22 -39.70
CA GLN A 6 51.79 -10.71 -40.66
C GLN A 6 50.44 -11.13 -40.05
N LYS A 7 49.38 -10.39 -40.41
CA LYS A 7 48.17 -10.97 -41.04
C LYS A 7 47.31 -9.85 -41.63
N SER A 8 47.48 -9.66 -42.94
CA SER A 8 46.48 -9.09 -43.83
C SER A 8 45.48 -10.19 -44.21
N LYS A 9 44.20 -9.87 -44.33
CA LYS A 9 43.34 -10.39 -45.40
C LYS A 9 42.36 -9.30 -45.86
N THR A 10 42.76 -8.78 -47.01
CA THR A 10 42.15 -7.92 -48.01
C THR A 10 40.79 -8.44 -48.50
N ASN A 11 39.92 -7.53 -48.98
CA ASN A 11 39.31 -7.51 -50.33
C ASN A 11 38.20 -6.44 -50.38
N LYS A 12 38.53 -5.20 -50.78
CA LYS A 12 38.42 -4.60 -52.14
C LYS A 12 36.97 -4.22 -52.53
N PRO A 13 36.64 -2.91 -52.65
CA PRO A 13 35.40 -2.41 -53.26
C PRO A 13 35.55 -2.29 -54.78
N PRO A 14 34.47 -2.47 -55.56
CA PRO A 14 33.83 -1.33 -56.23
C PRO A 14 32.30 -1.51 -56.25
N ALA A 15 31.42 -0.55 -56.53
CA ALA A 15 31.53 0.63 -57.35
C ALA A 15 30.53 1.70 -56.86
N HIS A 16 30.91 2.92 -57.17
CA HIS A 16 30.19 4.17 -57.15
C HIS A 16 28.71 4.07 -57.57
N ASN A 17 27.81 4.72 -56.82
CA ASN A 17 27.06 5.86 -57.33
C ASN A 17 26.51 6.66 -56.14
N LYS A 18 26.89 7.94 -56.10
CA LYS A 18 26.33 8.96 -55.24
C LYS A 18 24.95 9.37 -55.80
N ASP A 19 24.23 10.08 -54.95
CA ASP A 19 23.06 10.91 -55.28
C ASP A 19 21.71 10.20 -55.18
N GLU A 20 21.20 10.07 -53.94
CA GLU A 20 19.87 10.58 -53.58
C GLU A 20 19.69 10.51 -52.06
N GLN A 21 20.11 11.61 -51.43
CA GLN A 21 19.94 11.86 -50.01
C GLN A 21 18.54 12.45 -49.80
N SER A 22 17.52 11.59 -49.71
CA SER A 22 16.21 11.97 -49.15
C SER A 22 16.29 11.81 -47.63
N PRO A 23 15.93 12.81 -46.81
CA PRO A 23 15.98 12.68 -45.37
C PRO A 23 14.83 11.74 -44.97
N THR A 24 15.13 10.47 -44.76
CA THR A 24 14.21 9.55 -44.10
C THR A 24 14.02 10.05 -42.67
N LEU A 25 13.00 10.90 -42.49
CA LEU A 25 12.35 11.09 -41.20
C LEU A 25 11.96 9.70 -40.72
N HIS A 26 12.79 9.11 -39.88
CA HIS A 26 12.40 7.98 -39.05
C HIS A 26 11.32 8.49 -38.11
N GLN A 27 10.10 8.56 -38.63
CA GLN A 27 8.88 8.77 -37.89
C GLN A 27 8.73 7.52 -37.02
N LYS A 28 9.33 7.62 -35.84
CA LYS A 28 9.17 6.70 -34.73
C LYS A 28 7.67 6.70 -34.43
N GLN A 29 6.91 5.82 -35.07
CA GLN A 29 5.51 5.56 -34.76
C GLN A 29 5.48 5.01 -33.34
N GLN A 30 5.38 5.93 -32.38
CA GLN A 30 5.04 5.60 -31.02
C GLN A 30 3.60 5.14 -31.07
N LEU A 31 3.40 3.82 -31.01
CA LEU A 31 2.10 3.21 -30.83
C LEU A 31 1.58 3.64 -29.45
N VAL A 32 0.79 4.70 -29.40
CA VAL A 32 0.16 5.14 -28.15
C VAL A 32 -1.01 4.20 -27.88
N ALA A 33 -0.83 3.25 -26.96
CA ALA A 33 -1.92 2.44 -26.46
C ALA A 33 -2.89 3.35 -25.67
N MET A 34 -4.10 3.56 -26.19
CA MET A 34 -5.17 4.22 -25.44
C MET A 34 -5.66 3.27 -24.34
N HIS A 35 -5.19 3.50 -23.12
CA HIS A 35 -5.66 2.76 -21.94
C HIS A 35 -6.98 3.37 -21.43
N LYS A 36 -8.12 2.82 -21.84
CA LYS A 36 -9.41 3.10 -21.20
C LYS A 36 -9.52 2.25 -19.93
N GLY A 37 -8.95 2.75 -18.83
CA GLY A 37 -9.10 2.15 -17.50
C GLY A 37 -10.30 2.76 -16.80
N TYR A 38 -11.14 1.93 -16.19
CA TYR A 38 -12.19 2.38 -15.27
C TYR A 38 -11.78 2.03 -13.84
N GLN A 39 -11.99 2.96 -12.91
CA GLN A 39 -11.75 2.75 -11.48
C GLN A 39 -13.03 3.03 -10.71
N GLY A 40 -13.62 1.99 -10.15
CA GLY A 40 -14.84 2.06 -9.37
C GLY A 40 -15.46 0.68 -9.15
N PRO A 41 -16.43 0.57 -8.24
CA PRO A 41 -17.07 -0.70 -7.90
C PRO A 41 -18.03 -1.20 -9.00
N ILE A 42 -18.45 -0.32 -9.91
CA ILE A 42 -19.40 -0.61 -10.99
C ILE A 42 -18.82 -0.09 -12.28
N PRO A 43 -18.63 -0.90 -13.34
CA PRO A 43 -18.10 -0.46 -14.64
C PRO A 43 -18.82 0.78 -15.20
N SER A 44 -18.15 1.55 -16.06
CA SER A 44 -18.81 2.65 -16.75
C SER A 44 -19.98 2.15 -17.61
N PRO A 45 -20.99 3.00 -17.91
CA PRO A 45 -22.12 2.61 -18.74
C PRO A 45 -21.72 2.06 -20.11
N GLU A 46 -20.67 2.63 -20.72
CA GLU A 46 -20.11 2.14 -22.00
C GLU A 46 -19.61 0.69 -21.87
N PHE A 47 -18.82 0.38 -20.84
CA PHE A 47 -18.34 -1.00 -20.61
C PHE A 47 -19.48 -1.95 -20.24
N MET A 48 -20.47 -1.46 -19.49
CA MET A 48 -21.61 -2.26 -19.08
C MET A 48 -22.50 -2.69 -20.26
N GLN A 49 -22.63 -1.83 -21.27
CA GLN A 49 -23.27 -2.19 -22.54
C GLN A 49 -22.48 -3.28 -23.27
N SER A 50 -21.15 -3.17 -23.33
CA SER A 50 -20.30 -4.22 -23.93
C SER A 50 -20.42 -5.57 -23.21
N TYR A 51 -20.65 -5.57 -21.89
CA TYR A 51 -20.94 -6.81 -21.16
C TYR A 51 -22.32 -7.39 -21.50
N ALA A 52 -23.33 -6.53 -21.67
CA ALA A 52 -24.68 -6.94 -22.07
C ALA A 52 -24.72 -7.54 -23.49
N GLU A 53 -23.84 -7.09 -24.39
CA GLU A 53 -23.69 -7.65 -25.73
C GLU A 53 -23.16 -9.09 -25.72
N ILE A 54 -22.36 -9.46 -24.71
CA ILE A 54 -21.86 -10.84 -24.53
C ILE A 54 -22.94 -11.73 -23.90
N ASP A 55 -23.52 -11.25 -22.80
CA ASP A 55 -24.61 -11.92 -22.10
C ASP A 55 -25.52 -10.85 -21.46
N PRO A 56 -26.83 -10.81 -21.82
CA PRO A 56 -27.77 -9.85 -21.27
C PRO A 56 -27.90 -9.88 -19.74
N SER A 57 -27.53 -10.99 -19.09
CA SER A 57 -27.59 -11.16 -17.64
C SER A 57 -26.38 -10.59 -16.88
N PHE A 58 -25.28 -10.27 -17.57
CA PHE A 58 -24.06 -9.81 -16.92
C PHE A 58 -24.20 -8.50 -16.14
N PRO A 59 -24.86 -7.45 -16.66
CA PRO A 59 -25.03 -6.22 -15.89
C PRO A 59 -25.66 -6.48 -14.52
N ASP A 60 -26.76 -7.24 -14.47
CA ASP A 60 -27.47 -7.58 -13.23
C ASP A 60 -26.59 -8.39 -12.25
N ARG A 61 -25.85 -9.37 -12.78
CA ARG A 61 -24.90 -10.16 -11.98
C ARG A 61 -23.76 -9.30 -11.40
N ILE A 62 -23.26 -8.34 -12.17
CA ILE A 62 -22.22 -7.40 -11.71
C ILE A 62 -22.77 -6.52 -10.60
N PHE A 63 -23.97 -5.94 -10.75
CA PHE A 63 -24.60 -5.16 -9.69
C PHE A 63 -24.78 -5.98 -8.41
N LYS A 64 -25.31 -7.20 -8.53
CA LYS A 64 -25.51 -8.09 -7.38
C LYS A 64 -24.19 -8.46 -6.69
N LEU A 65 -23.14 -8.74 -7.48
CA LEU A 65 -21.80 -9.01 -6.97
C LEU A 65 -21.23 -7.78 -6.23
N THR A 66 -21.41 -6.59 -6.79
CA THR A 66 -20.92 -5.35 -6.19
C THR A 66 -21.66 -5.04 -4.89
N GLU A 67 -22.99 -5.18 -4.87
CA GLU A 67 -23.82 -4.95 -3.68
C GLU A 67 -23.41 -5.89 -2.52
N ASP A 68 -23.26 -7.18 -2.80
CA ASP A 68 -22.84 -8.16 -1.78
C ASP A 68 -21.45 -7.84 -1.20
N ASN A 69 -20.50 -7.45 -2.08
CA ASN A 69 -19.18 -7.00 -1.65
C ASN A 69 -19.23 -5.73 -0.80
N MET A 70 -20.05 -4.75 -1.19
CA MET A 70 -20.23 -3.52 -0.43
C MET A 70 -20.85 -3.79 0.94
N GLN A 71 -21.90 -4.61 1.01
CA GLN A 71 -22.53 -5.02 2.25
C GLN A 71 -21.55 -5.73 3.19
N HIS A 72 -20.72 -6.62 2.64
CA HIS A 72 -19.67 -7.29 3.41
C HIS A 72 -18.65 -6.29 3.99
N GLN A 73 -18.21 -5.30 3.20
CA GLN A 73 -17.28 -4.26 3.65
C GLN A 73 -17.89 -3.35 4.74
N TYR A 74 -19.13 -2.90 4.57
CA TYR A 74 -19.82 -2.09 5.58
C TYR A 74 -19.95 -2.83 6.91
N ARG A 75 -20.25 -4.14 6.88
CA ARG A 75 -20.31 -4.96 8.10
C ARG A 75 -18.99 -5.02 8.86
N HIS A 76 -17.86 -4.87 8.17
CA HIS A 76 -16.53 -4.88 8.79
C HIS A 76 -16.11 -3.48 9.27
N GLN A 77 -16.46 -2.42 8.54
CA GLN A 77 -16.19 -1.04 8.96
C GLN A 77 -16.89 -0.71 10.30
N ASN A 78 -18.15 -1.11 10.46
CA ASN A 78 -18.89 -0.84 11.71
C ASN A 78 -18.24 -1.49 12.94
N LYS A 79 -17.44 -2.56 12.78
CA LYS A 79 -16.73 -3.20 13.89
C LYS A 79 -15.44 -2.47 14.27
N MET A 80 -14.81 -1.77 13.31
CA MET A 80 -13.59 -1.01 13.57
C MET A 80 -13.89 0.21 14.44
N ASP A 81 -15.02 0.87 14.20
CA ASP A 81 -15.45 2.02 15.00
C ASP A 81 -15.67 1.64 16.47
N VAL A 82 -16.32 0.51 16.74
CA VAL A 82 -16.56 0.03 18.12
C VAL A 82 -15.24 -0.22 18.86
N LEU A 83 -14.24 -0.80 18.19
CA LEU A 83 -12.91 -1.00 18.80
C LEU A 83 -12.19 0.33 19.06
N GLN A 84 -12.34 1.31 18.17
CA GLN A 84 -11.75 2.64 18.33
C GLN A 84 -12.40 3.43 19.47
N PHE A 85 -13.72 3.40 19.58
CA PHE A 85 -14.45 4.00 20.70
C PHE A 85 -14.10 3.32 22.03
N LEU A 86 -14.03 1.99 22.06
CA LEU A 86 -13.66 1.25 23.27
C LEU A 86 -12.21 1.54 23.71
N GLY A 87 -11.31 1.76 22.75
CA GLY A 87 -9.94 2.19 23.01
C GLY A 87 -9.86 3.57 23.68
N TRP A 88 -10.62 4.55 23.19
CA TRP A 88 -10.63 5.89 23.79
C TRP A 88 -11.23 5.87 25.20
N PHE A 89 -12.42 5.30 25.38
CA PHE A 89 -13.06 5.27 26.69
C PHE A 89 -12.24 4.49 27.74
N SER A 90 -11.60 3.39 27.35
CA SER A 90 -10.74 2.64 28.26
C SER A 90 -9.51 3.45 28.69
N ALA A 91 -8.83 4.11 27.76
CA ALA A 91 -7.67 4.96 28.08
C ALA A 91 -8.06 6.14 28.98
N THR A 92 -9.19 6.81 28.69
CA THR A 92 -9.70 7.91 29.52
C THR A 92 -10.04 7.41 30.93
N THR A 93 -10.71 6.27 31.05
CA THR A 93 -11.09 5.70 32.36
C THR A 93 -9.88 5.31 33.20
N ILE A 94 -8.86 4.69 32.59
CA ILE A 94 -7.60 4.33 33.27
C ILE A 94 -6.85 5.58 33.73
N THR A 95 -6.80 6.62 32.90
CA THR A 95 -6.13 7.89 33.25
C THR A 95 -6.84 8.58 34.41
N LEU A 96 -8.18 8.65 34.36
CA LEU A 96 -8.98 9.26 35.43
C LEU A 96 -8.83 8.53 36.76
N THR A 97 -8.83 7.19 36.74
CA THR A 97 -8.61 6.38 37.94
C THR A 97 -7.18 6.50 38.47
N ALA A 98 -6.17 6.47 37.59
CA ALA A 98 -4.78 6.67 38.00
C ALA A 98 -4.54 8.07 38.60
N MET A 99 -5.15 9.10 38.01
CA MET A 99 -5.07 10.48 38.51
C MET A 99 -5.80 10.63 39.85
N GLY A 100 -6.98 10.03 40.01
CA GLY A 100 -7.73 10.04 41.27
C GLY A 100 -7.01 9.27 42.39
N LEU A 101 -6.47 8.08 42.10
CA LEU A 101 -5.65 7.31 43.03
C LEU A 101 -4.37 8.06 43.39
N GLY A 102 -3.68 8.67 42.41
CA GLY A 102 -2.50 9.49 42.64
C GLY A 102 -2.79 10.67 43.59
N ALA A 103 -3.87 11.41 43.34
CA ALA A 103 -4.30 12.51 44.21
C ALA A 103 -4.69 12.03 45.63
N TYR A 104 -5.33 10.86 45.74
CA TYR A 104 -5.66 10.27 47.04
C TYR A 104 -4.41 9.84 47.82
N LEU A 105 -3.40 9.28 47.17
CA LEU A 105 -2.13 8.94 47.82
C LEU A 105 -1.36 10.20 48.28
N LEU A 106 -1.46 11.28 47.51
CA LEU A 106 -0.88 12.60 47.83
C LEU A 106 -1.46 13.26 49.07
N MET A 107 -2.71 12.94 49.41
CA MET A 107 -3.34 13.39 50.65
C MET A 107 -2.97 12.53 51.87
N ASN A 108 -2.31 11.38 51.69
CA ASN A 108 -2.02 10.39 52.74
C ASN A 108 -0.52 10.26 53.07
N ASP A 109 0.33 11.20 52.64
CA ASP A 109 1.78 11.29 52.92
C ASP A 109 2.61 10.03 52.56
N LYS A 110 2.07 9.13 51.72
CA LYS A 110 2.75 7.89 51.24
C LYS A 110 3.37 8.05 49.85
N ASP A 111 3.69 9.28 49.50
CA ASP A 111 3.78 9.77 48.12
C ASP A 111 4.86 9.17 47.24
N LEU A 112 6.09 9.10 47.76
CA LEU A 112 7.21 8.91 46.87
C LEU A 112 7.37 7.45 46.42
N ALA A 113 7.04 6.50 47.31
CA ALA A 113 7.18 5.08 47.04
C ALA A 113 6.11 4.56 46.07
N GLY A 114 4.85 5.01 46.21
CA GLY A 114 3.75 4.58 45.34
C GLY A 114 3.88 5.12 43.92
N PHE A 115 4.24 6.40 43.78
CA PHE A 115 4.41 7.03 42.46
C PHE A 115 5.67 6.52 41.74
N SER A 116 6.79 6.36 42.46
CA SER A 116 8.03 5.80 41.87
C SER A 116 7.85 4.36 41.41
N PHE A 117 7.05 3.54 42.10
CA PHE A 117 6.74 2.19 41.66
C PHE A 117 5.91 2.19 40.35
N LEU A 118 4.90 3.05 40.25
CA LEU A 118 4.02 3.11 39.08
C LEU A 118 4.75 3.65 37.84
N VAL A 119 5.49 4.75 37.99
CA VAL A 119 6.27 5.35 36.89
C VAL A 119 7.49 4.49 36.53
N GLY A 120 8.17 3.92 37.53
CA GLY A 120 9.38 3.12 37.34
C GLY A 120 9.15 1.72 36.79
N SER A 121 8.00 1.09 37.06
CA SER A 121 7.72 -0.27 36.60
C SER A 121 6.73 -0.33 35.43
N ALA A 122 5.65 0.46 35.44
CA ALA A 122 4.57 0.26 34.48
C ALA A 122 4.88 0.86 33.09
N LEU A 123 5.51 2.04 33.04
CA LEU A 123 5.81 2.70 31.76
C LEU A 123 6.86 1.94 30.93
N PRO A 124 7.99 1.46 31.50
CA PRO A 124 8.95 0.67 30.72
C PRO A 124 8.36 -0.63 30.19
N SER A 125 7.54 -1.33 30.99
CA SER A 125 6.87 -2.56 30.57
C SER A 125 5.93 -2.34 29.38
N LEU A 126 5.21 -1.21 29.34
CA LEU A 126 4.32 -0.88 28.23
C LEU A 126 5.12 -0.58 26.95
N VAL A 127 6.23 0.14 27.05
CA VAL A 127 7.14 0.41 25.92
C VAL A 127 7.73 -0.88 25.34
N ILE A 128 8.16 -1.80 26.20
CA ILE A 128 8.68 -3.11 25.80
C ILE A 128 7.58 -3.95 25.13
N TYR A 129 6.35 -3.93 25.66
CA TYR A 129 5.23 -4.64 25.06
C TYR A 129 4.90 -4.14 23.65
N PHE A 130 4.83 -2.82 23.45
CA PHE A 130 4.53 -2.25 22.14
C PHE A 130 5.66 -2.48 21.12
N THR A 131 6.93 -2.38 21.53
CA THR A 131 8.07 -2.69 20.65
C THR A 131 8.18 -4.18 20.32
N ASN A 132 7.81 -5.08 21.23
CA ASN A 132 7.73 -6.51 20.93
C ASN A 132 6.52 -6.84 20.05
N LYS A 133 5.38 -6.17 20.22
CA LYS A 133 4.18 -6.37 19.40
C LYS A 133 4.38 -5.92 17.95
N THR A 134 5.06 -4.79 17.72
CA THR A 134 5.41 -4.36 16.36
C THR A 134 6.39 -5.32 15.67
N ARG A 135 7.30 -5.95 16.43
CA ARG A 135 8.17 -7.03 15.92
C ARG A 135 7.38 -8.28 15.52
N GLN A 136 6.40 -8.70 16.31
CA GLN A 136 5.58 -9.88 16.00
C GLN A 136 4.73 -9.70 14.74
N ALA A 137 4.23 -8.49 14.48
CA ALA A 137 3.49 -8.18 13.26
C ALA A 137 4.35 -8.22 11.98
N ASN A 138 5.66 -8.03 12.11
CA ASN A 138 6.58 -8.01 10.96
C ASN A 138 7.20 -9.39 10.67
N ASN A 139 7.31 -10.27 11.68
CA ASN A 139 7.88 -11.61 11.55
C ASN A 139 6.85 -12.70 11.17
N GLY A 140 5.58 -12.34 11.01
CA GLY A 140 4.49 -13.23 10.59
C GLY A 140 4.10 -13.11 9.12
N LYS A 141 4.96 -12.53 8.28
CA LYS A 141 4.82 -12.47 6.81
C LYS A 141 5.84 -13.37 6.14
#